data_AF-A0A938YBG9-F1
#
_entry.id   AF-A0A938YBG9-F1
#
_cell.length_a   1.000
_cell.length_b   1.000
_cell.length_c   1.000
_cell.angle_alpha   90.00
_cell.angle_beta   90.00
_cell.angle_gamma   90.00
#
_symmetry.space_group_name_H-M   'P 1'
#
loop_
_entity.id
_entity.type
_entity.pdbx_description
1 polymer ?
#
loop_
_entity_poly.entity_id
_entity_poly.type
_entity_poly.pdbx_seq_one_letter_code
_entity_poly.pdbx_strand_id
1 'polypeptide(L)'
;MSVIFHLALASDWARAQRDGVYTTSTLGRTLAEEGFIHASRADQWAEVRDRYYAGVTEPLVLLQIDTDRLDVPVVEEPAVPGGTETFPHIYGRLQVSAVVRAISLAPATPTPPTPPTPPNPPTPPAPAPPAATSPAARRTTAPEAGFSRLFLEEMFINAGLVLLVVALGSLGIAVGLGVGLALDTEAAPGIGGVIGVVAGAVLAVRLYRQRRRSTRP
;
A
#
# COMPACT_ATOMS: atom_id res chain seq x y z
N MET A 1 13.93 5.02 -8.60
CA MET A 1 12.87 6.03 -8.49
C MET A 1 11.65 5.46 -9.17
N SER A 2 10.71 4.93 -8.39
CA SER A 2 9.45 4.39 -8.94
C SER A 2 8.34 5.39 -8.66
N VAL A 3 7.71 5.87 -9.72
CA VAL A 3 6.67 6.90 -9.67
C VAL A 3 5.33 6.24 -9.92
N ILE A 4 4.36 6.55 -9.07
CA ILE A 4 2.95 6.19 -9.25
C ILE A 4 2.12 7.47 -9.32
N PHE A 5 0.88 7.34 -9.77
CA PHE A 5 0.01 8.46 -10.12
C PHE A 5 -1.30 8.36 -9.34
N HIS A 6 -1.78 9.48 -8.80
CA HIS A 6 -3.09 9.56 -8.16
C HIS A 6 -3.87 10.74 -8.75
N LEU A 7 -5.13 10.51 -9.10
CA LEU A 7 -6.05 11.56 -9.53
C LEU A 7 -6.73 12.16 -8.31
N ALA A 8 -6.66 13.47 -8.17
CA ALA A 8 -7.26 14.21 -7.06
C ALA A 8 -8.09 15.37 -7.59
N LEU A 9 -9.12 15.76 -6.84
CA LEU A 9 -9.72 17.08 -7.00
C LEU A 9 -8.69 18.15 -6.61
N ALA A 10 -8.62 19.23 -7.38
CA ALA A 10 -7.70 20.34 -7.09
C ALA A 10 -7.96 20.95 -5.71
N SER A 11 -9.22 20.97 -5.26
CA SER A 11 -9.63 21.44 -3.93
C SER A 11 -9.06 20.56 -2.80
N ASP A 12 -9.15 19.24 -2.95
CA ASP A 12 -8.60 18.28 -1.98
C ASP A 12 -7.08 18.37 -1.93
N TRP A 13 -6.43 18.51 -3.09
CA TRP A 13 -4.98 18.72 -3.13
C TRP A 13 -4.55 20.04 -2.50
N ALA A 14 -5.28 21.14 -2.75
CA ALA A 14 -5.00 22.43 -2.12
C ALA A 14 -5.17 22.37 -0.59
N ARG A 15 -6.15 21.62 -0.08
CA ARG A 15 -6.29 21.36 1.37
C ARG A 15 -5.11 20.58 1.91
N ALA A 16 -4.74 19.48 1.26
CA ALA A 16 -3.60 18.67 1.69
C ALA A 16 -2.28 19.45 1.73
N GLN A 17 -2.04 20.35 0.78
CA GLN A 17 -0.86 21.22 0.79
C GLN A 17 -0.78 22.12 2.03
N ARG A 18 -1.92 22.56 2.58
CA ARG A 18 -1.97 23.32 3.84
C ARG A 18 -1.77 22.41 5.05
N ASP A 19 -2.37 21.22 5.02
CA ASP A 19 -2.38 20.30 6.15
C ASP A 19 -1.10 19.41 6.22
N GLY A 20 -0.32 19.39 5.15
CA GLY A 20 0.89 18.56 4.98
C GLY A 20 0.62 17.10 4.58
N VAL A 21 -0.64 16.68 4.53
CA VAL A 21 -1.06 15.29 4.33
C VAL A 21 -2.36 15.20 3.53
N TYR A 22 -2.44 14.20 2.66
CA TYR A 22 -3.59 13.90 1.80
C TYR A 22 -4.26 12.59 2.22
N THR A 23 -5.59 12.57 2.28
CA THR A 23 -6.38 11.47 2.86
C THR A 23 -7.63 11.09 2.05
N THR A 24 -7.71 11.50 0.79
CA THR A 24 -8.78 11.05 -0.12
C THR A 24 -8.29 9.78 -0.83
N SER A 25 -9.11 8.73 -0.86
CA SER A 25 -8.74 7.46 -1.49
C SER A 25 -8.96 7.47 -3.00
N THR A 26 -10.13 7.95 -3.41
CA THR A 26 -10.57 8.11 -4.80
C THR A 26 -11.73 9.13 -4.81
N LEU A 27 -12.35 9.35 -5.98
CA LEU A 27 -13.46 10.29 -6.13
C LEU A 27 -14.58 10.02 -5.11
N GLY A 28 -14.82 10.98 -4.22
CA GLY A 28 -15.88 10.92 -3.21
C GLY A 28 -15.66 9.92 -2.07
N ARG A 29 -14.48 9.28 -1.96
CA ARG A 29 -14.15 8.32 -0.91
C ARG A 29 -12.88 8.71 -0.17
N THR A 30 -12.90 8.63 1.15
CA THR A 30 -11.75 8.93 2.00
C THR A 30 -10.91 7.68 2.28
N LEU A 31 -9.68 7.89 2.70
CA LEU A 31 -8.80 6.81 3.18
C LEU A 31 -9.42 6.03 4.35
N ALA A 32 -10.22 6.68 5.20
CA ALA A 32 -10.86 6.01 6.33
C ALA A 32 -11.96 5.03 5.89
N GLU A 33 -12.60 5.28 4.74
CA GLU A 33 -13.67 4.42 4.21
C GLU A 33 -13.12 3.22 3.44
N GLU A 34 -12.04 3.41 2.66
CA GLU A 34 -11.48 2.36 1.78
C GLU A 34 -10.30 1.61 2.44
N GLY A 35 -9.58 2.23 3.37
CA GLY A 35 -8.39 1.66 4.03
C GLY A 35 -7.07 1.85 3.26
N PHE A 36 -7.11 2.30 2.01
CA PHE A 36 -5.95 2.65 1.19
C PHE A 36 -6.28 3.78 0.20
N ILE A 37 -5.26 4.39 -0.42
CA ILE A 37 -5.42 5.36 -1.52
C ILE A 37 -5.14 4.66 -2.85
N HIS A 38 -6.07 4.76 -3.80
CA HIS A 38 -5.88 4.20 -5.14
C HIS A 38 -4.83 5.00 -5.90
N ALA A 39 -3.86 4.30 -6.49
CA ALA A 39 -2.92 4.89 -7.42
C ALA A 39 -2.91 4.09 -8.72
N SER A 40 -2.15 4.59 -9.69
CA SER A 40 -2.04 4.04 -11.03
C SER A 40 -0.59 4.11 -11.48
N ARG A 41 -0.20 3.20 -12.37
CA ARG A 41 1.05 3.35 -13.13
C ARG A 41 0.88 4.36 -14.27
N ALA A 42 1.99 4.68 -14.93
CA ALA A 42 2.03 5.68 -16.00
C ALA A 42 1.12 5.32 -17.20
N ASP A 43 0.98 4.03 -17.48
CA ASP A 43 0.15 3.44 -18.52
C ASP A 43 -1.34 3.33 -18.15
N GLN A 44 -1.69 3.47 -16.86
CA GLN A 44 -3.04 3.21 -16.35
C GLN A 44 -3.87 4.46 -16.07
N TRP A 45 -3.24 5.54 -15.59
CA TRP A 45 -3.99 6.67 -15.00
C TRP A 45 -4.95 7.35 -15.98
N ALA A 46 -4.65 7.34 -17.28
CA ALA A 46 -5.49 7.94 -18.32
C ALA A 46 -6.82 7.17 -18.45
N GLU A 47 -6.78 5.84 -18.49
CA GLU A 47 -7.98 5.00 -18.53
C GLU A 47 -8.80 5.13 -17.23
N VAL A 48 -8.12 5.16 -16.07
CA VAL A 48 -8.79 5.39 -14.78
C VAL A 48 -9.51 6.74 -14.76
N ARG A 49 -8.89 7.80 -15.27
CA ARG A 49 -9.53 9.11 -15.41
C ARG A 49 -10.78 9.01 -16.28
N ASP A 50 -10.66 8.42 -17.46
CA ASP A 50 -11.76 8.38 -18.42
C ASP A 50 -12.91 7.48 -17.93
N ARG A 51 -12.63 6.43 -17.14
CA ARG A 51 -13.65 5.53 -16.59
C ARG A 51 -14.36 6.10 -15.35
N TYR A 52 -13.61 6.66 -14.40
CA TYR A 52 -14.15 7.03 -13.08
C TYR A 52 -14.34 8.54 -12.88
N TYR A 53 -13.67 9.37 -13.70
CA TYR A 53 -13.68 10.82 -13.57
C TYR A 53 -14.29 11.55 -14.78
N ALA A 54 -14.82 10.83 -15.79
CA ALA A 54 -15.39 11.45 -17.00
C ALA A 54 -16.55 12.44 -16.74
N GLY A 55 -17.33 12.24 -15.67
CA GLY A 55 -18.42 13.13 -15.30
C GLY A 55 -18.01 14.27 -14.37
N VAL A 56 -16.75 14.35 -13.96
CA VAL A 56 -16.28 15.35 -13.00
C VAL A 56 -16.05 16.68 -13.71
N THR A 57 -16.77 17.71 -13.27
CA THR A 57 -16.68 19.07 -13.82
C THR A 57 -15.66 19.93 -13.10
N GLU A 58 -15.33 19.55 -11.87
CA GLU A 58 -14.38 20.19 -11.00
C GLU A 58 -12.95 19.99 -11.51
N PRO A 59 -12.05 20.98 -11.30
CA PRO A 59 -10.67 20.85 -11.75
C PRO A 59 -9.96 19.66 -11.10
N LEU A 60 -9.30 18.85 -11.93
CA LEU A 60 -8.52 17.69 -11.51
C LEU A 60 -7.02 17.99 -11.54
N VAL A 61 -6.29 17.31 -10.66
CA VAL A 61 -4.82 17.27 -10.67
C VAL A 61 -4.33 15.82 -10.67
N LEU A 62 -3.29 15.56 -11.46
CA LEU A 62 -2.54 14.31 -11.44
C LEU A 62 -1.34 14.49 -10.52
N LEU A 63 -1.34 13.79 -9.39
CA LEU A 63 -0.24 13.76 -8.45
C LEU A 63 0.76 12.69 -8.88
N GLN A 64 2.00 13.08 -9.16
CA GLN A 64 3.13 12.16 -9.35
C GLN A 64 3.78 11.93 -8.00
N ILE A 65 3.77 10.69 -7.53
CA ILE A 65 4.20 10.29 -6.20
C ILE A 65 5.47 9.47 -6.33
N ASP A 66 6.55 9.92 -5.67
CA ASP A 66 7.78 9.15 -5.56
C ASP A 66 7.63 8.14 -4.43
N THR A 67 7.50 6.86 -4.80
CA THR A 67 7.30 5.78 -3.82
C THR A 67 8.49 5.60 -2.88
N ASP A 68 9.68 6.07 -3.26
CA ASP A 68 10.87 5.98 -2.40
C ASP A 68 10.82 7.02 -1.24
N ARG A 69 9.87 7.97 -1.26
CA ARG A 69 9.62 8.99 -0.21
C ARG A 69 8.45 8.65 0.71
N LEU A 70 7.69 7.61 0.41
CA LEU A 70 6.59 7.16 1.26
C LEU A 70 7.13 6.44 2.49
N ASP A 71 6.48 6.66 3.64
CA ASP A 71 6.70 5.92 4.89
C ASP A 71 5.70 4.76 5.07
N VAL A 72 4.76 4.62 4.14
CA VAL A 72 3.66 3.64 4.15
C VAL A 72 3.81 2.57 3.07
N PRO A 73 3.15 1.39 3.20
CA PRO A 73 3.11 0.35 2.18
C PRO A 73 2.54 0.84 0.86
N VAL A 74 3.13 0.36 -0.23
CA VAL A 74 2.50 0.36 -1.56
C VAL A 74 2.43 -1.09 -1.99
N VAL A 75 1.22 -1.57 -2.28
CA VAL A 75 0.96 -2.96 -2.68
C VAL A 75 0.31 -2.97 -4.05
N GLU A 76 0.76 -3.86 -4.92
CA GLU A 76 0.14 -4.09 -6.23
C GLU A 76 -0.97 -5.13 -6.07
N GLU A 77 -2.22 -4.73 -6.27
CA GLU A 77 -3.39 -5.59 -6.06
C GLU A 77 -4.36 -5.50 -7.23
N PRO A 78 -5.08 -6.59 -7.57
CA PRO A 78 -6.12 -6.54 -8.58
C PRO A 78 -7.25 -5.56 -8.22
N ALA A 79 -7.74 -4.80 -9.19
CA ALA A 79 -8.89 -3.91 -8.97
C ALA A 79 -10.20 -4.67 -8.66
N VAL A 80 -10.29 -5.94 -9.09
CA VAL A 80 -11.42 -6.84 -8.82
C VAL A 80 -10.91 -8.24 -8.45
N PRO A 81 -11.62 -8.98 -7.58
CA PRO A 81 -11.25 -10.36 -7.26
C PRO A 81 -11.14 -11.23 -8.52
N GLY A 82 -9.99 -11.86 -8.73
CA GLY A 82 -9.71 -12.69 -9.90
C GLY A 82 -9.26 -11.93 -11.16
N GLY A 83 -9.11 -10.60 -11.08
CA GLY A 83 -8.51 -9.81 -12.14
C GLY A 83 -7.01 -10.07 -12.30
N THR A 84 -6.49 -9.93 -13.52
CA THR A 84 -5.06 -10.08 -13.83
C THR A 84 -4.31 -8.76 -13.78
N GLU A 85 -5.00 -7.64 -14.02
CA GLU A 85 -4.40 -6.31 -13.94
C GLU A 85 -4.37 -5.83 -12.49
N THR A 86 -3.16 -5.46 -12.03
CA THR A 86 -2.95 -4.90 -10.70
C THR A 86 -2.85 -3.38 -10.74
N PHE A 87 -3.15 -2.75 -9.62
CA PHE A 87 -3.00 -1.33 -9.38
C PHE A 87 -2.24 -1.11 -8.06
N PRO A 88 -1.40 -0.08 -7.97
CA PRO A 88 -0.74 0.27 -6.72
C PRO A 88 -1.75 0.89 -5.74
N HIS A 89 -1.77 0.39 -4.50
CA HIS A 89 -2.54 0.91 -3.38
C HIS A 89 -1.61 1.41 -2.28
N ILE A 90 -1.80 2.65 -1.82
CA ILE A 90 -1.02 3.26 -0.74
C ILE A 90 -1.77 3.04 0.58
N TYR A 91 -1.21 2.24 1.47
CA TYR A 91 -1.84 1.88 2.75
C TYR A 91 -1.50 2.88 3.86
N GLY A 92 -1.99 4.10 3.69
CA GLY A 92 -1.86 5.14 4.70
C GLY A 92 -2.01 6.55 4.12
N ARG A 93 -1.80 7.54 4.97
CA ARG A 93 -1.89 8.95 4.59
C ARG A 93 -0.74 9.27 3.63
N LEU A 94 -1.03 10.03 2.58
CA LEU A 94 0.00 10.46 1.63
C LEU A 94 0.62 11.78 2.12
N GLN A 95 1.90 11.78 2.48
CA GLN A 95 2.62 13.01 2.80
C GLN A 95 2.82 13.85 1.53
N VAL A 96 2.53 15.15 1.62
CA VAL A 96 2.71 16.09 0.49
C VAL A 96 4.15 16.09 -0.03
N SER A 97 5.13 15.86 0.84
CA SER A 97 6.56 15.78 0.47
C SER A 97 6.92 14.59 -0.44
N ALA A 98 6.07 13.56 -0.49
CA ALA A 98 6.23 12.43 -1.42
C ALA A 98 5.69 12.75 -2.82
N VAL A 99 4.86 13.79 -2.96
CA VAL A 99 4.38 14.26 -4.27
C VAL A 99 5.47 15.13 -4.90
N VAL A 100 6.08 14.61 -5.97
CA VAL A 100 7.18 15.30 -6.67
C VAL A 100 6.70 16.24 -7.76
N ARG A 101 5.46 16.06 -8.24
CA ARG A 101 4.82 16.95 -9.22
C ARG A 101 3.30 16.85 -9.11
N ALA A 102 2.62 17.98 -9.19
CA ALA A 102 1.16 18.04 -9.37
C ALA A 102 0.87 18.68 -10.72
N ILE A 103 0.17 17.97 -11.61
CA ILE A 103 -0.14 18.42 -12.96
C ILE A 103 -1.63 18.71 -13.05
N SER A 104 -2.00 19.98 -13.29
CA SER A 104 -3.38 20.33 -13.59
C SER A 104 -3.84 19.63 -14.87
N LEU A 105 -4.97 18.95 -14.79
CA LEU A 105 -5.62 18.32 -15.94
C LEU A 105 -6.73 19.23 -16.43
N ALA A 106 -6.90 19.30 -17.75
CA ALA A 106 -8.12 19.85 -18.32
C ALA A 106 -9.32 19.00 -17.83
N PRO A 107 -10.52 19.60 -17.71
CA PRO A 107 -11.74 18.83 -17.46
C PRO A 107 -11.82 17.67 -18.43
N ALA A 108 -12.24 16.50 -17.95
CA ALA A 108 -12.50 15.39 -18.85
C ALA A 108 -13.57 15.86 -19.84
N THR A 109 -13.27 15.85 -21.14
CA THR A 109 -14.29 16.06 -22.16
C THR A 109 -15.30 14.94 -21.98
N PRO A 110 -16.61 15.19 -21.78
CA PRO A 110 -17.58 14.13 -21.70
C PRO A 110 -17.55 13.37 -23.02
N THR A 111 -16.96 12.18 -23.01
CA THR A 111 -17.11 11.23 -24.11
C THR A 111 -18.60 10.91 -24.19
N PRO A 112 -19.24 10.98 -25.37
CA PRO A 112 -20.59 10.45 -25.53
C PRO A 112 -20.62 9.03 -24.94
N PRO A 113 -21.67 8.64 -24.21
CA PRO A 113 -21.70 7.31 -23.60
C PRO A 113 -21.44 6.29 -24.70
N THR A 114 -20.37 5.51 -24.56
CA THR A 114 -20.25 4.26 -25.29
C THR A 114 -21.52 3.48 -24.93
N PRO A 115 -22.35 3.05 -25.90
CA PRO A 115 -23.51 2.24 -25.59
C PRO A 115 -23.05 1.06 -24.72
N PRO A 116 -23.80 0.68 -23.68
CA PRO A 116 -23.40 -0.43 -22.84
C PRO A 116 -23.11 -1.62 -23.73
N THR A 117 -21.97 -2.27 -23.52
CA THR A 117 -21.74 -3.61 -24.07
C THR A 117 -23.00 -4.42 -23.73
N PRO A 118 -23.70 -5.01 -24.71
CA PRO A 118 -24.90 -5.78 -24.42
C PRO A 118 -24.54 -6.82 -23.34
N PRO A 119 -25.46 -7.10 -22.39
CA PRO A 119 -25.22 -8.15 -21.42
C PRO A 119 -24.82 -9.41 -22.20
N ASN A 120 -23.80 -10.13 -21.71
CA ASN A 120 -23.45 -11.43 -22.26
C ASN A 120 -24.74 -12.21 -22.51
N PRO A 121 -24.92 -12.82 -23.71
CA PRO A 121 -26.12 -13.60 -23.98
C PRO A 121 -26.29 -14.63 -22.85
N PRO A 122 -27.52 -14.88 -22.39
CA PRO A 122 -27.75 -15.87 -21.35
C PRO A 122 -27.07 -17.18 -21.75
N THR A 123 -26.26 -17.73 -20.84
CA THR A 123 -25.68 -19.06 -21.01
C THR A 123 -26.80 -20.03 -21.38
N PRO A 124 -26.70 -20.79 -22.49
CA PRO A 124 -27.72 -21.76 -22.83
C PRO A 124 -27.91 -22.74 -21.65
N PRO A 125 -29.15 -23.17 -21.34
CA PRO A 125 -29.39 -24.07 -20.23
C PRO A 125 -28.55 -25.34 -20.43
N ALA A 126 -27.83 -25.74 -19.39
CA ALA A 126 -27.07 -26.98 -19.36
C ALA A 126 -28.00 -28.16 -19.68
N PRO A 127 -27.56 -29.17 -20.45
CA PRO A 127 -28.33 -30.38 -20.64
C PRO A 127 -28.59 -31.07 -19.29
N ALA A 128 -29.80 -31.59 -19.11
CA ALA A 128 -30.23 -32.24 -17.88
C ALA A 128 -29.29 -33.41 -17.52
N PRO A 129 -28.86 -33.54 -16.25
CA PRO A 129 -28.02 -34.65 -15.82
C PRO A 129 -28.84 -35.96 -15.71
N PRO A 130 -28.27 -37.12 -16.09
CA PRO A 130 -28.87 -38.40 -15.77
C PRO A 130 -28.82 -38.69 -14.26
N ALA A 131 -29.81 -39.48 -13.82
CA ALA A 131 -30.11 -39.76 -12.42
C ALA A 131 -28.96 -40.45 -11.66
N ALA A 132 -28.77 -39.93 -10.43
CA ALA A 132 -28.09 -40.42 -9.24
C ALA A 132 -27.39 -41.79 -9.26
N THR A 133 -26.13 -41.77 -8.84
CA THR A 133 -25.63 -42.67 -7.78
C THR A 133 -24.67 -41.90 -6.86
N SER A 134 -24.99 -41.84 -5.57
CA SER A 134 -24.04 -41.54 -4.48
C SER A 134 -23.37 -42.87 -4.08
N PRO A 135 -22.11 -42.90 -3.57
CA PRO A 135 -21.82 -42.30 -2.27
C PRO A 135 -20.41 -41.69 -2.09
N ALA A 136 -20.33 -40.82 -1.07
CA ALA A 136 -19.18 -40.55 -0.22
C ALA A 136 -17.84 -40.13 -0.87
N ALA A 137 -17.57 -38.83 -0.88
CA ALA A 137 -16.25 -38.30 -0.53
C ALA A 137 -16.41 -36.91 0.07
N ARG A 138 -16.40 -36.87 1.41
CA ARG A 138 -16.27 -35.64 2.20
C ARG A 138 -14.89 -35.05 1.87
N ARG A 139 -14.81 -34.15 0.88
CA ARG A 139 -13.63 -33.33 0.62
C ARG A 139 -13.79 -32.03 1.38
N THR A 140 -13.10 -32.01 2.50
CA THR A 140 -12.72 -30.86 3.32
C THR A 140 -12.41 -29.65 2.44
N THR A 141 -13.12 -28.55 2.69
CA THR A 141 -12.79 -27.22 2.18
C THR A 141 -11.36 -26.88 2.57
N ALA A 142 -10.46 -26.74 1.58
CA ALA A 142 -9.16 -26.13 1.79
C ALA A 142 -9.35 -24.63 2.11
N PRO A 143 -8.57 -24.07 3.05
CA PRO A 143 -8.84 -22.77 3.66
C PRO A 143 -8.46 -21.60 2.75
N GLU A 144 -9.09 -20.45 2.99
CA GLU A 144 -8.77 -19.10 2.50
C GLU A 144 -7.28 -18.71 2.69
N ALA A 145 -6.38 -19.28 1.89
CA ALA A 145 -4.94 -19.17 2.10
C ALA A 145 -4.30 -17.92 1.46
N GLY A 146 -5.09 -16.98 0.90
CA GLY A 146 -4.59 -15.78 0.22
C GLY A 146 -4.40 -14.58 1.14
N PHE A 147 -5.44 -14.20 1.88
CA PHE A 147 -5.47 -12.97 2.68
C PHE A 147 -4.67 -13.08 4.00
N SER A 148 -4.83 -14.21 4.70
CA SER A 148 -4.20 -14.42 6.01
C SER A 148 -2.68 -14.59 5.92
N ARG A 149 -2.15 -15.21 4.87
CA ARG A 149 -0.70 -15.44 4.72
C ARG A 149 0.08 -14.14 4.47
N LEU A 150 -0.47 -13.23 3.69
CA LEU A 150 0.15 -11.93 3.40
C LEU A 150 0.19 -11.05 4.66
N PHE A 151 -0.92 -10.97 5.40
CA PHE A 151 -0.95 -10.27 6.68
C PHE A 151 0.01 -10.88 7.71
N LEU A 152 0.04 -12.22 7.80
CA LEU A 152 0.95 -12.94 8.70
C LEU A 152 2.41 -12.69 8.33
N GLU A 153 2.79 -12.76 7.05
CA GLU A 153 4.17 -12.60 6.60
C GLU A 153 4.68 -11.15 6.80
N GLU A 154 3.87 -10.15 6.46
CA GLU A 154 4.20 -8.73 6.70
C GLU A 154 4.29 -8.44 8.22
N MET A 155 3.38 -9.02 9.01
CA MET A 155 3.39 -8.91 10.49
C MET A 155 4.64 -9.56 11.09
N PHE A 156 5.04 -10.75 10.65
CA PHE A 156 6.25 -11.42 11.16
C PHE A 156 7.51 -10.63 10.83
N ILE A 157 7.55 -9.97 9.68
CA ILE A 157 8.71 -9.16 9.28
C ILE A 157 8.76 -7.86 10.06
N ASN A 158 7.64 -7.15 10.19
CA ASN A 158 7.57 -5.95 11.02
C ASN A 158 7.88 -6.28 12.49
N ALA A 159 7.34 -7.38 13.01
CA ALA A 159 7.67 -7.88 14.34
C ALA A 159 9.16 -8.24 14.46
N GLY A 160 9.73 -8.90 13.45
CA GLY A 160 11.17 -9.23 13.41
C GLY A 160 12.07 -7.99 13.42
N LEU A 161 11.70 -6.94 12.68
CA LEU A 161 12.43 -5.66 12.69
C LEU A 161 12.33 -4.96 14.05
N VAL A 162 11.15 -4.94 14.67
CA VAL A 162 10.97 -4.39 16.02
C VAL A 162 11.80 -5.18 17.05
N LEU A 163 11.76 -6.51 16.98
CA LEU A 163 12.55 -7.38 17.85
C LEU A 163 14.05 -7.15 17.65
N LEU A 164 14.51 -6.92 16.42
CA LEU A 164 15.91 -6.57 16.13
C LEU A 164 16.31 -5.25 16.81
N VAL A 165 15.48 -4.22 16.76
CA VAL A 165 15.75 -2.93 17.44
C VAL A 165 15.82 -3.13 18.96
N VAL A 166 14.89 -3.89 19.54
CA VAL A 166 14.86 -4.19 20.98
C VAL A 166 16.09 -5.02 21.39
N ALA A 167 16.50 -5.99 20.57
CA ALA A 167 17.66 -6.83 20.83
C ALA A 167 18.95 -5.99 20.81
N LEU A 168 19.11 -5.08 19.84
CA LEU A 168 20.27 -4.20 19.76
C LEU A 168 20.30 -3.15 20.87
N GLY A 169 19.14 -2.62 21.27
CA GLY A 169 19.02 -1.78 22.46
C GLY A 169 19.46 -2.52 23.73
N SER A 170 18.94 -3.73 23.94
CA SER A 170 19.30 -4.59 25.07
C SER A 170 20.79 -4.95 25.08
N LEU A 171 21.37 -5.24 23.91
CA LEU A 171 22.79 -5.49 23.76
C LEU A 171 23.62 -4.24 24.08
N GLY A 172 23.16 -3.07 23.64
CA GLY A 172 23.77 -1.78 23.97
C GLY A 172 23.81 -1.52 25.48
N ILE A 173 22.72 -1.82 26.19
CA ILE A 173 22.66 -1.72 27.66
C ILE A 173 23.66 -2.68 28.31
N ALA A 174 23.71 -3.95 27.85
CA ALA A 174 24.62 -4.95 28.40
C ALA A 174 26.11 -4.56 28.22
N VAL A 175 26.47 -4.05 27.05
CA VAL A 175 27.81 -3.51 26.78
C VAL A 175 28.08 -2.28 27.66
N GLY A 176 27.11 -1.38 27.76
CA GLY A 176 27.20 -0.19 28.61
C GLY A 176 27.38 -0.51 30.10
N LEU A 177 26.78 -1.59 30.60
CA LEU A 177 27.02 -2.11 31.96
C LEU A 177 28.46 -2.58 32.15
N GLY A 178 29.02 -3.33 31.20
CA GLY A 178 30.41 -3.75 31.28
C GLY A 178 31.39 -2.57 31.28
N VAL A 179 31.12 -1.55 30.45
CA VAL A 179 31.92 -0.31 30.42
C VAL A 179 31.74 0.50 31.71
N GLY A 180 30.51 0.61 32.22
CA GLY A 180 30.20 1.31 33.46
C GLY A 180 30.95 0.76 34.66
N LEU A 181 31.01 -0.57 34.78
CA LEU A 181 31.79 -1.25 35.82
C LEU A 181 33.31 -1.06 35.67
N ALA A 182 33.80 -1.00 34.43
CA ALA A 182 35.23 -0.84 34.16
C ALA A 182 35.73 0.60 34.38
N LEU A 183 34.86 1.60 34.19
CA LEU A 183 35.20 3.02 34.20
C LEU A 183 34.53 3.81 35.35
N ASP A 184 33.85 3.12 36.27
CA ASP A 184 33.10 3.70 37.40
C ASP A 184 32.13 4.81 36.98
N THR A 185 31.29 4.49 35.98
CA THR A 185 30.35 5.45 35.36
C THR A 185 28.96 4.87 35.21
N GLU A 186 28.03 5.48 35.95
CA GLU A 186 26.61 5.10 36.00
C GLU A 186 25.84 5.45 34.71
N ALA A 187 26.38 6.35 33.87
CA ALA A 187 25.71 6.78 32.65
C ALA A 187 25.91 5.81 31.48
N ALA A 188 26.95 4.96 31.52
CA ALA A 188 27.33 4.10 30.40
C ALA A 188 26.25 3.11 29.93
N PRO A 189 25.45 2.47 30.81
CA PRO A 189 24.33 1.63 30.38
C PRO A 189 23.27 2.37 29.57
N GLY A 190 22.91 3.59 30.02
CA GLY A 190 21.92 4.43 29.35
C GLY A 190 22.40 4.89 27.97
N ILE A 191 23.65 5.34 27.88
CA ILE A 191 24.28 5.74 26.61
C ILE A 191 24.36 4.55 25.65
N GLY A 192 24.79 3.39 26.13
CA GLY A 192 24.86 2.16 25.35
C GLY A 192 23.50 1.74 24.79
N GLY A 193 22.43 1.81 25.60
CA GLY A 193 21.07 1.54 25.15
C GLY A 193 20.59 2.47 24.05
N VAL A 194 20.82 3.78 24.19
CA VAL A 194 20.45 4.78 23.16
C VAL A 194 21.19 4.49 21.84
N ILE A 195 22.50 4.24 21.90
CA ILE A 195 23.30 3.90 20.70
C ILE A 195 22.75 2.63 20.05
N GLY A 196 22.44 1.60 20.84
CA GLY A 196 21.89 0.33 20.36
C GLY A 196 20.55 0.49 19.64
N VAL A 197 19.62 1.27 20.21
CA VAL A 197 18.31 1.54 19.59
C VAL A 197 18.46 2.34 18.30
N VAL A 198 19.29 3.38 18.28
CA VAL A 198 19.51 4.20 17.08
C VAL A 198 20.14 3.37 15.95
N ALA A 199 21.18 2.58 16.27
CA ALA A 199 21.81 1.69 15.30
C ALA A 199 20.82 0.64 14.77
N GLY A 200 20.01 0.06 15.66
CA GLY A 200 18.97 -0.88 15.31
C GLY A 200 17.91 -0.28 14.39
N ALA A 201 17.43 0.92 14.69
CA ALA A 201 16.43 1.60 13.88
C ALA A 201 16.96 1.92 12.46
N VAL A 202 18.20 2.42 12.37
CA VAL A 202 18.85 2.68 11.07
C VAL A 202 19.00 1.39 10.25
N LEU A 203 19.42 0.30 10.89
CA LEU A 203 19.55 -1.00 10.25
C LEU A 203 18.18 -1.55 9.81
N ALA A 204 17.17 -1.45 10.65
CA ALA A 204 15.81 -1.90 10.34
C ALA A 204 15.24 -1.15 9.13
N VAL A 205 15.40 0.18 9.08
CA VAL A 205 15.02 1.01 7.92
C VAL A 205 15.77 0.60 6.67
N ARG A 206 17.08 0.31 6.77
CA ARG A 206 17.87 -0.18 5.64
C ARG A 206 17.37 -1.53 5.12
N LEU A 207 17.14 -2.50 6.01
CA LEU A 207 16.67 -3.84 5.65
C LEU A 207 15.27 -3.78 5.04
N TYR A 208 14.38 -2.98 5.63
CA TYR A 208 13.04 -2.73 5.09
C TYR A 208 13.11 -2.16 3.67
N ARG A 209 13.93 -1.13 3.45
CA ARG A 209 14.15 -0.52 2.12
C ARG A 209 14.80 -1.48 1.12
N GLN A 210 15.76 -2.29 1.55
CA GLN A 210 16.44 -3.27 0.70
C GLN A 210 15.48 -4.36 0.24
N ARG A 211 14.68 -4.94 1.15
CA ARG A 211 13.67 -5.94 0.81
C ARG A 211 12.69 -5.39 -0.22
N ARG A 212 12.20 -4.17 -0.02
CA ARG A 212 11.31 -3.49 -0.99
C ARG A 212 11.93 -3.31 -2.38
N ARG A 213 13.24 -3.19 -2.49
CA ARG A 213 13.93 -3.12 -3.80
C ARG A 213 14.03 -4.49 -4.45
N SER A 214 14.20 -5.56 -3.67
CA SER A 214 14.32 -6.94 -4.16
C SER A 214 13.00 -7.57 -4.59
N THR A 215 11.86 -7.01 -4.18
CA THR A 215 10.52 -7.47 -4.60
C THR A 215 9.98 -6.76 -5.84
N ARG A 216 10.76 -5.89 -6.50
CA ARG A 216 10.41 -5.34 -7.82
C ARG A 216 10.86 -6.33 -8.91
N PRO A 217 9.99 -6.78 -9.82
CA PRO A 217 10.38 -7.57 -11.00
C PRO A 217 11.29 -6.78 -11.96
#